data_AF-A0AAE0UT57-F1
#
_entry.id   AF-A0AAE0UT57-F1
#
_cell.length_a   1.000
_cell.length_b   1.000
_cell.length_c   1.000
_cell.angle_alpha   90.00
_cell.angle_beta   90.00
_cell.angle_gamma   90.00
#
_symmetry.space_group_name_H-M   'P 1'
#
loop_
_entity.id
_entity.type
_entity.pdbx_description
1 polymer ?
#
loop_
_entity_poly.entity_id
_entity_poly.type
_entity_poly.pdbx_seq_one_letter_code
_entity_poly.pdbx_strand_id
1 'polypeptide(L)'
;MSEILHHSPPAKETSHISSLSDYRPVVMKCFEKLVRSHITSLLPASFDSHQFAYRGNRSTEDTVATALHAALCHLEKQGSYVRTLFVDYSSEEGNGHYSLYISGDCVERVADFQFLGVQIEEGLTWSTNTSELLKKAQQRLYFLRVLRKNNVTQRLLVSTSCSVAQRKALQRR
;
A
#
# COMPACT_ATOMS: atom_id res chain seq x y z
N MET A 1 -21.70 26.09 7.27
CA MET A 1 -20.60 27.05 7.03
C MET A 1 -19.86 27.19 8.35
N SER A 2 -18.79 26.41 8.54
CA SER A 2 -17.94 26.47 9.74
C SER A 2 -16.56 25.96 9.32
N GLU A 3 -15.62 26.89 9.22
CA GLU A 3 -14.20 26.66 8.90
C GLU A 3 -13.54 25.77 9.95
N ILE A 4 -12.83 24.74 9.49
CA ILE A 4 -11.89 23.98 10.32
C ILE A 4 -10.56 24.74 10.28
N LEU A 5 -10.28 25.51 11.33
CA LEU A 5 -9.00 26.19 11.51
C LEU A 5 -7.96 25.19 12.02
N HIS A 6 -7.35 24.42 11.12
CA HIS A 6 -6.07 23.75 11.43
C HIS A 6 -4.97 24.82 11.45
N HIS A 7 -4.71 25.38 12.63
CA HIS A 7 -3.48 26.16 12.86
C HIS A 7 -2.30 25.20 12.93
N SER A 8 -1.70 24.90 11.77
CA SER A 8 -0.33 24.36 11.73
C SER A 8 0.61 25.36 12.41
N PRO A 9 1.54 24.91 13.27
CA PRO A 9 2.55 25.81 13.80
C PRO A 9 3.37 26.40 12.64
N PRO A 10 3.69 27.71 12.66
CA PRO A 10 4.44 28.32 11.58
C PRO A 10 5.83 27.68 11.52
N ALA A 11 6.23 27.26 10.31
CA ALA A 11 7.60 26.85 10.04
C ALA A 11 8.54 27.99 10.46
N LYS A 12 9.55 27.69 11.28
CA LYS A 12 10.57 28.68 11.67
C LYS A 12 11.38 29.06 10.44
N GLU A 13 11.04 30.17 9.82
CA GLU A 13 11.81 30.75 8.71
C GLU A 13 12.99 31.54 9.32
N THR A 14 14.10 30.86 9.57
CA THR A 14 15.33 31.50 10.08
C THR A 14 16.06 32.18 8.92
N SER A 15 16.06 33.51 8.92
CA SER A 15 16.62 34.39 7.88
C SER A 15 18.15 34.47 7.84
N HIS A 16 18.88 33.66 8.61
CA HIS A 16 20.34 33.71 8.68
C HIS A 16 20.96 32.31 8.68
N ILE A 17 21.45 31.87 7.52
CA ILE A 17 22.18 30.60 7.34
C ILE A 17 23.53 30.75 8.05
N SER A 18 23.72 30.05 9.17
CA SER A 18 24.92 30.18 10.00
C SER A 18 25.62 28.85 10.28
N SER A 19 24.99 27.71 9.96
CA SER A 19 25.57 26.38 10.16
C SER A 19 25.42 25.45 8.95
N LEU A 20 26.33 24.48 8.81
CA LEU A 20 26.25 23.40 7.81
C LEU A 20 24.94 22.61 7.88
N SER A 21 24.29 22.62 9.05
CA SER A 21 23.04 21.93 9.34
C SER A 21 21.82 22.60 8.67
N ASP A 22 21.93 23.89 8.34
CA ASP A 22 20.92 24.72 7.68
C ASP A 22 20.90 24.55 6.15
N TYR A 23 21.95 23.93 5.59
CA TYR A 23 22.02 23.60 4.16
C TYR A 23 21.28 22.30 3.81
N ARG A 24 20.97 21.45 4.80
CA ARG A 24 20.29 20.16 4.57
C ARG A 24 18.98 20.31 3.78
N PRO A 25 18.07 21.27 4.08
CA PRO A 25 16.85 21.45 3.30
C PRO A 25 17.14 21.81 1.83
N VAL A 26 18.16 22.64 1.58
CA VAL A 26 18.53 23.09 0.23
C VAL A 26 19.16 21.96 -0.58
N VAL A 27 20.11 21.23 0.01
CA VAL A 27 20.76 20.08 -0.62
C VAL A 27 19.75 18.96 -0.88
N MET A 28 18.87 18.68 0.09
CA MET A 28 17.79 17.70 -0.07
C MET A 28 16.81 18.11 -1.15
N LYS A 29 16.48 19.40 -1.29
CA LYS A 29 15.56 19.86 -2.34
C LYS A 29 16.16 19.77 -3.75
N CYS A 30 17.46 20.06 -3.89
CA CYS A 30 18.17 19.87 -5.15
C CYS A 30 18.28 18.39 -5.51
N PHE A 31 18.59 17.54 -4.52
CA PHE A 31 18.64 16.09 -4.70
C PHE A 31 17.27 15.50 -5.05
N GLU A 32 16.19 15.94 -4.39
CA GLU A 32 14.81 15.55 -4.70
C GLU A 32 14.48 15.82 -6.17
N LYS A 33 14.83 17.01 -6.70
CA LYS A 33 14.61 17.34 -8.11
C LYS A 33 15.39 16.44 -9.07
N LEU A 34 16.66 16.15 -8.75
CA LEU A 34 17.52 15.29 -9.56
C LEU A 34 16.99 13.85 -9.58
N VAL A 35 16.73 13.29 -8.40
CA VAL A 35 16.25 11.92 -8.22
C VAL A 35 14.84 11.75 -8.79
N ARG A 36 13.94 12.72 -8.60
CA ARG A 36 12.59 12.69 -9.17
C ARG A 36 12.64 12.53 -10.69
N SER A 37 13.49 13.29 -11.38
CA SER A 37 13.62 13.21 -12.83
C SER A 37 14.05 11.80 -13.27
N HIS A 38 15.07 11.25 -12.62
CA HIS A 38 15.58 9.92 -12.92
C HIS A 38 14.55 8.82 -12.63
N ILE A 39 13.90 8.84 -11.46
CA ILE A 39 12.87 7.86 -11.10
C ILE A 39 11.68 7.96 -12.04
N THR A 40 11.20 9.17 -12.35
CA THR A 40 10.06 9.37 -13.25
C THR A 40 10.38 8.91 -14.67
N SER A 41 11.63 9.02 -15.13
CA SER A 41 12.03 8.49 -16.45
C SER A 41 12.05 6.96 -16.53
N LEU A 42 12.19 6.28 -15.39
CA LEU A 42 12.22 4.81 -15.30
C LEU A 42 10.83 4.21 -15.08
N LEU A 43 9.87 5.01 -14.60
CA LEU A 43 8.51 4.57 -14.35
C LEU A 43 7.63 4.79 -15.59
N PRO A 44 6.80 3.80 -15.99
CA PRO A 44 5.77 4.02 -17.00
C PRO A 44 4.85 5.18 -16.62
N ALA A 45 4.39 5.97 -17.58
CA ALA A 45 3.41 7.03 -17.33
C ALA A 45 2.08 6.52 -16.72
N SER A 46 1.83 5.21 -16.80
CA SER A 46 0.67 4.51 -16.25
C SER A 46 0.95 3.71 -14.97
N PHE A 47 2.15 3.85 -14.36
CA PHE A 47 2.59 3.02 -13.22
C PHE A 47 1.55 2.95 -12.09
N ASP A 48 0.84 4.05 -11.84
CA ASP A 48 -0.40 4.05 -11.06
C ASP A 48 -1.39 5.11 -11.56
N SER A 49 -2.47 4.66 -12.21
CA SER A 49 -3.54 5.54 -12.72
C SER A 49 -4.28 6.29 -11.59
N HIS A 50 -4.33 5.71 -10.39
CA HIS A 50 -5.02 6.23 -9.20
C HIS A 50 -4.07 6.88 -8.19
N GLN A 51 -2.81 7.10 -8.56
CA GLN A 51 -1.92 7.98 -7.81
C GLN A 51 -2.25 9.44 -8.15
N PHE A 52 -2.82 10.17 -7.20
CA PHE A 52 -3.15 11.59 -7.38
C PHE A 52 -2.06 12.52 -6.83
N ALA A 53 -1.41 12.12 -5.74
CA ALA A 53 -0.30 12.87 -5.17
C ALA A 53 0.92 12.88 -6.09
N TYR A 54 1.63 14.00 -6.15
CA TYR A 54 2.89 14.19 -6.87
C TYR A 54 2.83 13.99 -8.40
N ARG A 55 1.64 13.85 -9.00
CA ARG A 55 1.42 13.85 -10.46
C ARG A 55 0.98 15.24 -10.95
N GLY A 56 1.46 15.62 -12.14
CA GLY A 56 0.93 16.81 -12.82
C GLY A 56 -0.53 16.60 -13.24
N ASN A 57 -1.31 17.69 -13.25
CA ASN A 57 -2.73 17.69 -13.65
C ASN A 57 -3.63 16.77 -12.80
N ARG A 58 -3.29 16.57 -11.52
CA ARG A 58 -4.11 15.88 -10.52
C ARG A 58 -4.19 16.73 -9.27
N SER A 59 -5.37 16.79 -8.67
CA SER A 59 -5.65 17.54 -7.44
C SER A 59 -6.21 16.62 -6.34
N THR A 60 -6.31 17.17 -5.12
CA THR A 60 -7.03 16.52 -4.02
C THR A 60 -8.52 16.40 -4.35
N GLU A 61 -9.09 17.35 -5.09
CA GLU A 61 -10.48 17.30 -5.55
C GLU A 61 -10.72 16.16 -6.52
N ASP A 62 -9.82 15.93 -7.49
CA ASP A 62 -9.89 14.78 -8.40
C ASP A 62 -9.86 13.45 -7.64
N THR A 63 -9.11 13.39 -6.53
CA THR A 63 -9.03 12.22 -5.66
C THR A 63 -10.39 11.93 -5.03
N VAL A 64 -10.99 12.96 -4.43
CA VAL A 64 -12.30 12.86 -3.76
C VAL A 64 -13.38 12.53 -4.78
N ALA A 65 -13.41 13.22 -5.92
CA ALA A 65 -14.37 12.99 -6.99
C ALA A 65 -14.27 11.58 -7.56
N THR A 66 -13.06 11.07 -7.80
CA THR A 66 -12.85 9.71 -8.31
C THR A 66 -13.28 8.66 -7.29
N ALA A 67 -12.90 8.82 -6.01
CA ALA A 67 -13.28 7.90 -4.95
C ALA A 67 -14.80 7.86 -4.74
N LEU A 68 -15.45 9.03 -4.73
CA LEU A 68 -16.89 9.17 -4.57
C LEU A 68 -17.64 8.60 -5.77
N HIS A 69 -17.20 8.89 -6.99
CA HIS A 69 -17.77 8.33 -8.21
C HIS A 69 -17.71 6.80 -8.20
N ALA A 70 -16.54 6.23 -7.87
CA ALA A 70 -16.38 4.77 -7.79
C ALA A 70 -17.31 4.14 -6.73
N ALA A 71 -17.45 4.78 -5.56
CA ALA A 71 -18.33 4.30 -4.51
C ALA A 71 -19.81 4.36 -4.94
N LEU A 72 -20.27 5.50 -5.47
CA LEU A 72 -21.66 5.68 -5.90
C LEU A 72 -22.03 4.73 -7.06
N CYS A 73 -21.19 4.62 -8.09
CA CYS A 73 -21.42 3.68 -9.19
C CYS A 73 -21.49 2.22 -8.72
N HIS A 74 -20.82 1.88 -7.63
CA HIS A 74 -20.97 0.55 -7.02
C HIS A 74 -22.31 0.41 -6.30
N LEU A 75 -22.69 1.42 -5.50
CA LEU A 75 -23.89 1.44 -4.66
C LEU A 75 -25.22 1.53 -5.45
N GLU A 76 -25.19 1.95 -6.71
CA GLU A 76 -26.37 1.91 -7.60
C GLU A 76 -26.91 0.48 -7.82
N LYS A 77 -26.09 -0.55 -7.56
CA LYS A 77 -26.51 -1.95 -7.68
C LYS A 77 -27.29 -2.37 -6.44
N GLN A 78 -28.47 -2.94 -6.63
CA GLN A 78 -29.32 -3.40 -5.53
C GLN A 78 -28.60 -4.47 -4.69
N GLY A 79 -28.58 -4.29 -3.36
CA GLY A 79 -27.92 -5.19 -2.43
C GLY A 79 -26.39 -5.09 -2.36
N SER A 80 -25.80 -4.04 -2.97
CA SER A 80 -24.35 -3.79 -2.88
C SER A 80 -23.97 -2.94 -1.66
N TYR A 81 -22.70 -2.99 -1.27
CA TYR A 81 -22.13 -2.14 -0.22
C TYR A 81 -20.66 -1.83 -0.56
N VAL A 82 -20.12 -0.75 0.00
CA VAL A 82 -18.70 -0.38 -0.13
C VAL A 82 -18.04 -0.47 1.24
N ARG A 83 -16.82 -1.04 1.29
CA ARG A 83 -15.94 -0.98 2.46
C ARG A 83 -14.65 -0.30 2.03
N THR A 84 -14.22 0.68 2.82
CA THR A 84 -13.00 1.45 2.54
C THR A 84 -11.97 1.14 3.61
N LEU A 85 -10.74 0.85 3.18
CA LEU A 85 -9.58 0.66 4.05
C LEU A 85 -8.67 1.88 3.92
N PHE A 86 -8.34 2.50 5.04
CA PHE A 86 -7.36 3.57 5.12
C PHE A 86 -6.07 3.01 5.70
N VAL A 87 -4.95 3.23 5.02
CA VAL A 87 -3.62 2.81 5.46
C VAL A 87 -2.75 4.05 5.54
N ASP A 88 -2.23 4.34 6.72
CA ASP A 88 -1.27 5.42 6.96
C ASP A 88 0.11 4.82 7.25
N TYR A 89 1.16 5.41 6.68
CA TYR A 89 2.56 4.98 6.81
C TYR A 89 3.38 5.94 7.68
N SER A 90 2.72 6.81 8.44
CA SER A 90 3.37 7.74 9.35
C SER A 90 4.22 7.00 10.40
N SER A 91 5.46 7.46 10.62
CA SER A 91 6.35 6.92 11.66
C SER A 91 5.80 7.32 13.03
N GLU A 92 5.79 6.38 13.98
CA GLU A 92 5.30 6.59 15.36
C GLU A 92 6.22 7.46 16.23
N GLU A 93 7.19 8.17 15.65
CA GLU A 93 8.10 9.07 16.35
C GLU A 93 7.38 10.37 16.77
N GLY A 94 6.48 10.23 17.75
CA GLY A 94 5.85 11.34 18.45
C GLY A 94 4.34 11.16 18.65
N ASN A 95 3.99 10.59 19.81
CA ASN A 95 2.66 10.59 20.44
C ASN A 95 1.47 10.12 19.59
N GLY A 96 1.00 8.91 19.92
CA GLY A 96 -0.42 8.54 19.92
C GLY A 96 -1.13 8.64 18.58
N HIS A 97 -1.47 7.50 18.00
CA HIS A 97 -2.35 7.44 16.84
C HIS A 97 -3.59 8.33 17.01
N TYR A 98 -3.80 9.23 16.05
CA TYR A 98 -4.97 10.09 16.01
C TYR A 98 -6.22 9.25 15.77
N SER A 99 -7.22 9.35 16.66
CA SER A 99 -8.54 8.78 16.39
C SER A 99 -9.17 9.52 15.21
N LEU A 100 -9.50 8.77 14.16
CA LEU A 100 -10.21 9.29 13.00
C LEU A 100 -11.70 9.34 13.31
N TYR A 101 -12.35 10.48 13.04
CA TYR A 101 -13.80 10.63 13.17
C TYR A 101 -14.40 10.94 11.81
N ILE A 102 -15.47 10.24 11.43
CA ILE A 102 -16.26 10.52 10.23
C ILE A 102 -17.67 10.90 10.68
N SER A 103 -18.12 12.10 10.33
CA SER A 103 -19.43 12.63 10.71
C SER A 103 -19.71 12.64 12.22
N GLY A 104 -18.66 12.69 13.05
CA GLY A 104 -18.75 12.66 14.51
C GLY A 104 -18.60 11.26 15.12
N ASP A 105 -18.62 10.20 14.32
CA ASP A 105 -18.42 8.83 14.78
C ASP A 105 -16.95 8.43 14.72
N CYS A 106 -16.45 7.83 15.79
CA CYS A 106 -15.08 7.30 15.84
C CYS A 106 -14.96 6.11 14.89
N VAL A 107 -14.00 6.16 13.98
CA VAL A 107 -13.69 5.07 13.06
C VAL A 107 -12.98 3.96 13.83
N GLU A 108 -13.51 2.75 13.71
CA GLU A 108 -12.91 1.56 14.31
C GLU A 108 -11.49 1.32 13.76
N ARG A 109 -10.54 1.16 14.68
CA ARG A 109 -9.19 0.72 14.36
C ARG A 109 -9.05 -0.76 14.65
N VAL A 110 -8.44 -1.47 13.71
CA VAL A 110 -8.19 -2.90 13.82
C VAL A 110 -6.69 -3.13 13.74
N ALA A 111 -6.15 -3.92 14.67
CA ALA A 111 -4.72 -4.22 14.72
C ALA A 111 -4.26 -5.22 13.63
N ASP A 112 -5.20 -5.98 13.07
CA ASP A 112 -4.96 -6.96 12.01
C ASP A 112 -6.17 -7.02 11.08
N PHE A 113 -5.94 -6.95 9.77
CA PHE A 113 -6.98 -7.09 8.77
C PHE A 113 -6.54 -7.97 7.60
N GLN A 114 -7.38 -8.94 7.23
CA GLN A 114 -7.16 -9.75 6.04
C GLN A 114 -7.87 -9.14 4.82
N PHE A 115 -7.10 -8.69 3.85
CA PHE A 115 -7.61 -8.17 2.58
C PHE A 115 -7.12 -9.02 1.40
N LEU A 116 -8.05 -9.58 0.62
CA LEU A 116 -7.75 -10.43 -0.56
C LEU A 116 -6.80 -11.62 -0.26
N GLY A 117 -6.78 -12.08 1.00
CA GLY A 117 -5.91 -13.15 1.47
C GLY A 117 -4.49 -12.70 1.86
N VAL A 118 -4.25 -11.39 1.96
CA VAL A 118 -3.04 -10.78 2.54
C VAL A 118 -3.40 -10.28 3.93
N GLN A 119 -2.57 -10.61 4.92
CA GLN A 119 -2.72 -10.13 6.29
C GLN A 119 -1.97 -8.81 6.46
N ILE A 120 -2.67 -7.78 6.91
CA ILE A 120 -2.17 -6.42 7.13
C ILE A 120 -2.18 -6.18 8.64
N GLU A 121 -0.99 -6.19 9.23
CA GLU A 121 -0.78 -5.95 10.66
C GLU A 121 -0.58 -4.45 10.93
N GLU A 122 -0.91 -3.97 12.13
CA GLU A 122 -0.78 -2.57 12.56
C GLU A 122 0.63 -2.00 12.37
N GLY A 123 1.66 -2.76 12.77
CA GLY A 123 3.05 -2.38 12.54
C GLY A 123 3.52 -2.56 11.09
N LEU A 124 2.59 -2.88 10.17
CA LEU A 124 2.86 -3.28 8.79
C LEU A 124 3.96 -4.35 8.69
N THR A 125 4.06 -5.21 9.71
CA THR A 125 5.04 -6.28 9.70
C THR A 125 4.53 -7.36 8.75
N TRP A 126 5.30 -7.65 7.71
CA TRP A 126 4.95 -8.70 6.74
C TRP A 126 5.19 -10.11 7.31
N SER A 127 5.40 -10.25 8.62
CA SER A 127 5.93 -11.44 9.26
C SER A 127 4.97 -12.61 9.15
N THR A 128 3.68 -12.40 9.43
CA THR A 128 2.67 -13.45 9.34
C THR A 128 2.50 -13.92 7.90
N ASN A 129 2.26 -12.99 6.96
CA ASN A 129 2.10 -13.34 5.54
C ASN A 129 3.35 -14.03 4.96
N THR A 130 4.55 -13.54 5.29
CA THR A 130 5.82 -14.15 4.85
C THR A 130 6.00 -15.55 5.42
N SER A 131 5.70 -15.75 6.71
CA SER A 131 5.80 -17.06 7.36
C SER A 131 4.81 -18.06 6.76
N GLU A 132 3.59 -17.63 6.43
CA GLU A 132 2.60 -18.46 5.77
C GLU A 132 3.01 -18.85 4.35
N LEU A 133 3.49 -17.87 3.57
CA LEU A 133 4.00 -18.10 2.22
C LEU A 133 5.19 -19.06 2.25
N LEU A 134 6.10 -18.87 3.22
CA LEU A 134 7.24 -19.75 3.43
C LEU A 134 6.80 -21.18 3.78
N LYS A 135 5.86 -21.36 4.72
CA LYS A 135 5.30 -22.69 5.06
C LYS A 135 4.68 -23.36 3.84
N LYS A 136 3.88 -22.63 3.05
CA LYS A 136 3.25 -23.14 1.81
C LYS A 136 4.30 -23.52 0.76
N ALA A 137 5.35 -22.72 0.60
CA ALA A 137 6.47 -23.00 -0.30
C ALA A 137 7.27 -24.23 0.16
N GLN A 138 7.57 -24.32 1.45
CA GLN A 138 8.27 -25.47 2.05
C GLN A 138 7.48 -26.76 1.89
N GLN A 139 6.17 -26.77 2.13
CA GLN A 139 5.30 -27.94 1.91
C GLN A 139 5.32 -28.38 0.44
N ARG A 140 5.22 -27.44 -0.50
CA ARG A 140 5.29 -27.73 -1.95
C ARG A 140 6.65 -28.29 -2.34
N LEU A 141 7.74 -27.70 -1.85
CA LEU A 141 9.10 -28.18 -2.10
C LEU A 141 9.34 -29.56 -1.49
N TYR A 142 8.82 -29.81 -0.29
CA TYR A 142 8.89 -31.13 0.35
C TYR A 142 8.20 -32.18 -0.52
N PHE A 143 6.98 -31.91 -0.97
CA PHE A 143 6.26 -32.83 -1.86
C PHE A 143 7.02 -33.10 -3.17
N LEU A 144 7.59 -32.07 -3.80
CA LEU A 144 8.42 -32.23 -4.99
C LEU A 144 9.69 -33.06 -4.72
N ARG A 145 10.32 -32.88 -3.55
CA ARG A 145 11.47 -33.70 -3.12
C ARG A 145 11.07 -35.17 -2.94
N VAL A 146 9.89 -35.44 -2.36
CA VAL A 146 9.35 -36.80 -2.20
C VAL A 146 9.08 -37.45 -3.57
N LEU A 147 8.42 -36.74 -4.49
CA LEU A 147 8.17 -37.27 -5.84
C LEU A 147 9.46 -37.57 -6.59
N ARG A 148 10.46 -36.68 -6.51
CA ARG A 148 11.78 -36.92 -7.10
C ARG A 148 12.47 -38.14 -6.49
N LYS A 149 12.35 -38.36 -5.17
CA LYS A 149 12.91 -39.53 -4.48
C LYS A 149 12.26 -40.85 -4.91
N ASN A 150 11.00 -40.81 -5.35
CA ASN A 150 10.26 -41.96 -5.87
C ASN A 150 10.42 -42.15 -7.40
N ASN A 151 11.48 -41.60 -8.00
CA ASN A 151 11.80 -41.73 -9.44
C ASN A 151 10.70 -41.25 -10.40
N VAL A 152 9.85 -40.31 -9.96
CA VAL A 152 8.87 -39.69 -10.87
C VAL A 152 9.62 -38.87 -11.92
N THR A 153 9.32 -39.13 -13.20
CA THR A 153 9.99 -38.49 -14.35
C THR A 153 9.87 -36.97 -14.29
N GLN A 154 10.95 -36.26 -14.64
CA GLN A 154 11.01 -34.78 -14.67
C GLN A 154 9.82 -34.12 -15.38
N ARG A 155 9.32 -34.75 -16.45
CA ARG A 155 8.15 -34.28 -17.22
C ARG A 155 6.85 -34.22 -16.39
N LEU A 156 6.64 -35.18 -15.47
CA LEU A 156 5.49 -35.22 -14.56
C LEU A 156 5.67 -34.26 -13.37
N LEU A 157 6.92 -34.03 -12.93
CA LEU A 157 7.24 -33.03 -11.90
C LEU A 157 6.98 -31.59 -12.38
N VAL A 158 7.33 -31.27 -13.63
CA VAL A 158 7.05 -29.96 -14.25
C VAL A 158 5.55 -29.78 -14.53
N SER A 159 4.88 -30.84 -14.97
CA SER A 159 3.42 -30.81 -15.16
C SER A 159 2.67 -30.56 -13.84
N THR A 160 3.02 -31.27 -12.76
CA THR A 160 2.38 -31.10 -11.46
C THR A 160 2.67 -29.75 -10.80
N SER A 161 3.89 -29.21 -10.94
CA SER A 161 4.22 -27.88 -10.43
C SER A 161 3.43 -26.78 -11.14
N CYS A 162 3.25 -26.89 -12.46
CA CYS A 162 2.51 -25.93 -13.27
C CYS A 162 0.99 -25.99 -13.00
N SER A 163 0.41 -27.18 -12.86
CA SER A 163 -1.02 -27.35 -12.56
C SER A 163 -1.42 -26.89 -11.14
N VAL A 164 -0.52 -27.02 -10.15
CA VAL A 164 -0.75 -26.52 -8.78
C VAL A 164 -0.65 -25.00 -8.69
N ALA A 165 0.12 -24.36 -9.58
CA ALA A 165 0.11 -22.90 -9.74
C ALA A 165 -1.22 -22.42 -10.35
N GLN A 166 -1.76 -23.14 -11.33
CA GLN A 166 -3.00 -22.79 -12.04
C GLN A 166 -4.28 -22.99 -11.20
N ARG A 167 -4.35 -24.01 -10.33
CA ARG A 167 -5.56 -24.26 -9.52
C ARG A 167 -5.93 -23.13 -8.55
N LYS A 168 -4.98 -22.33 -8.07
CA LYS A 168 -5.28 -21.16 -7.22
C LYS A 168 -5.90 -19.98 -7.98
N ALA A 169 -5.76 -19.93 -9.31
CA ALA A 169 -6.41 -18.93 -10.15
C ALA A 169 -7.89 -19.27 -10.42
N LEU A 170 -8.28 -20.56 -10.32
CA LEU A 170 -9.63 -21.03 -10.66
C LEU A 170 -10.59 -21.17 -9.45
N GLN A 171 -10.07 -21.23 -8.22
CA GLN A 171 -10.88 -21.32 -6.98
C GLN A 171 -11.17 -19.96 -6.32
N ARG A 172 -10.89 -18.84 -7.00
CA ARG A 172 -11.20 -17.47 -6.55
C ARG A 172 -12.29 -16.82 -7.42
N ARG A 173 -13.36 -17.56 -7.70
CA ARG A 173 -14.64 -17.03 -8.19
C ARG A 173 -15.73 -17.40 -7.20
#